data_AF-A0A965Y780-F1
#
_entry.id   AF-A0A965Y780-F1
#
_cell.length_a   1.000
_cell.length_b   1.000
_cell.length_c   1.000
_cell.angle_alpha   90.00
_cell.angle_beta   90.00
_cell.angle_gamma   90.00
#
_symmetry.space_group_name_H-M   'P 1'
#
loop_
_entity.id
_entity.type
_entity.pdbx_description
1 polymer ?
#
loop_
_entity_poly.entity_id
_entity_poly.type
_entity_poly.pdbx_seq_one_letter_code
_entity_poly.pdbx_strand_id
1 'polypeptide(L)' 'VYSGKKPHSEMLVHAIARGVALPMSTISRSVRLAHSVKKKMLFGCECNTKIEYVEFARVKL' A
#
# COMPACT_ATOMS: atom_id res chain seq x y z
N VAL A 1 0.85 -6.61 -6.53
CA VAL A 1 0.93 -8.01 -6.04
C VAL A 1 0.10 -8.91 -6.94
N TYR A 2 0.73 -9.78 -7.71
CA TYR A 2 0.03 -10.61 -8.70
C TYR A 2 -0.79 -11.69 -7.99
N SER A 3 -2.08 -11.76 -8.29
CA SER A 3 -2.92 -12.91 -7.95
C SER A 3 -3.11 -13.66 -9.25
N GLY A 4 -2.47 -14.81 -9.42
CA GLY A 4 -2.35 -15.54 -10.69
C GLY A 4 -3.65 -15.92 -11.40
N LYS A 5 -4.82 -15.62 -10.82
CA LYS A 5 -6.15 -15.86 -11.37
C LYS A 5 -6.74 -14.68 -12.16
N LYS A 6 -6.14 -13.47 -12.12
CA LYS A 6 -6.68 -12.28 -12.79
C LYS A 6 -5.65 -11.66 -13.74
N PRO A 7 -6.10 -11.12 -14.90
CA PRO A 7 -5.20 -10.46 -15.87
C PRO A 7 -4.56 -9.18 -15.30
N HIS A 8 -5.15 -8.62 -14.24
CA HIS A 8 -4.63 -7.44 -13.55
C HIS A 8 -4.58 -7.67 -12.04
N SER A 9 -3.49 -7.21 -11.42
CA SER A 9 -3.33 -7.21 -9.97
C SER A 9 -4.36 -6.30 -9.29
N GLU A 10 -4.86 -6.70 -8.12
CA GLU A 10 -5.81 -5.89 -7.33
C GLU A 10 -5.13 -4.91 -6.38
N MET A 11 -3.82 -5.04 -6.16
CA MET A 11 -3.13 -4.42 -5.05
C MET A 11 -1.80 -3.80 -5.49
N LEU A 12 -1.54 -2.59 -4.99
CA LEU A 12 -0.22 -1.98 -4.98
C LEU A 12 0.33 -1.99 -3.56
N VAL A 13 1.60 -2.36 -3.43
CA VAL A 13 2.32 -2.38 -2.16
C VAL A 13 3.44 -1.35 -2.22
N HIS A 14 3.51 -0.51 -1.19
CA HIS A 14 4.67 0.33 -0.92
C HIS A 14 5.46 -0.33 0.22
N ALA A 15 6.69 -0.77 -0.08
CA ALA A 15 7.56 -1.39 0.91
C ALA A 15 8.27 -0.31 1.72
N ILE A 16 8.24 -0.44 3.05
CA ILE A 16 8.83 0.48 4.01
C ILE A 16 9.81 -0.31 4.88
N ALA A 17 11.02 0.23 5.05
CA ALA A 17 11.97 -0.30 6.01
C ALA A 17 11.53 -0.01 7.45
N ARG A 18 11.92 -0.88 8.37
CA ARG A 18 11.62 -0.71 9.79
C ARG A 18 12.14 0.63 10.31
N GLY A 19 11.33 1.34 11.10
CA GLY A 19 11.72 2.59 11.75
C GLY A 19 11.69 3.83 10.86
N VAL A 20 11.27 3.70 9.60
CA VAL A 20 11.12 4.86 8.71
C VAL A 20 9.84 5.63 9.03
N ALA A 21 9.98 6.92 9.31
CA ALA A 21 8.86 7.85 9.35
C ALA A 21 8.53 8.31 7.92
N LEU A 22 7.30 8.05 7.47
CA LEU A 22 6.81 8.57 6.19
C LEU A 22 5.93 9.80 6.45
N PRO A 23 6.17 10.92 5.74
CA PRO A 23 5.28 12.06 5.83
C PRO A 23 3.91 11.72 5.22
N MET A 24 2.85 12.32 5.78
CA MET A 24 1.48 12.13 5.28
C MET A 24 1.30 12.47 3.80
N SER A 25 2.12 13.38 3.26
CA SER A 25 2.13 13.71 1.83
C SER A 25 2.53 12.52 0.95
N THR A 26 3.49 11.70 1.39
CA THR A 26 3.90 10.47 0.70
C THR A 26 2.81 9.40 0.78
N ILE A 27 2.20 9.24 1.96
CA ILE A 27 1.08 8.29 2.14
C ILE A 27 -0.08 8.66 1.21
N SER A 28 -0.49 9.94 1.22
CA SER A 28 -1.55 10.46 0.35
C SER A 28 -1.25 10.27 -1.14
N ARG A 29 0.01 10.49 -1.55
CA ARG A 29 0.46 10.26 -2.93
C ARG A 29 0.32 8.78 -3.33
N SER A 30 0.79 7.87 -2.50
CA SER A 30 0.70 6.42 -2.75
C SER A 30 -0.76 5.97 -2.87
N VAL A 31 -1.63 6.44 -1.96
CA VAL A 31 -3.08 6.16 -2.02
C VAL A 31 -3.70 6.71 -3.30
N ARG A 32 -3.33 7.93 -3.72
CA ARG A 32 -3.79 8.52 -4.99
C ARG A 32 -3.36 7.70 -6.20
N LEU A 33 -2.11 7.21 -6.22
CA LEU A 33 -1.60 6.37 -7.31
C LEU A 33 -2.42 5.09 -7.44
N ALA A 34 -2.70 4.41 -6.32
CA ALA A 34 -3.53 3.21 -6.33
C ALA A 34 -4.96 3.47 -6.76
N HIS A 35 -5.52 4.62 -6.37
CA HIS A 35 -6.85 5.05 -6.79
C HIS A 35 -6.95 5.24 -8.31
N SER A 36 -5.95 5.85 -8.95
CA SER A 36 -5.94 6.06 -10.42
C SER A 36 -6.01 4.78 -11.23
N VAL A 37 -5.50 3.66 -10.70
CA VAL A 37 -5.49 2.35 -11.38
C VAL A 37 -6.50 1.37 -10.77
N LYS A 38 -7.43 1.84 -9.94
CA LYS A 38 -8.46 1.03 -9.25
C LYS A 38 -7.88 -0.16 -8.46
N LYS A 39 -6.76 0.06 -7.77
CA LYS A 39 -6.11 -0.95 -6.90
C LYS A 39 -6.20 -0.52 -5.43
N LYS A 40 -6.15 -1.50 -4.53
CA LYS A 40 -5.97 -1.26 -3.09
C LYS A 40 -4.53 -0.84 -2.80
N MET A 41 -4.36 0.09 -1.87
CA MET A 41 -3.04 0.54 -1.42
C MET A 41 -2.66 -0.15 -0.10
N LEU A 42 -1.57 -0.89 -0.12
CA LEU A 42 -1.00 -1.57 1.04
C LEU A 42 0.38 -1.02 1.35
N PHE A 43 0.67 -0.77 2.62
CA PHE A 43 2.01 -0.44 3.09
C PHE A 43 2.57 -1.67 3.79
N GLY A 44 3.62 -2.24 3.21
CA GLY A 44 4.33 -3.39 3.77
C GLY A 44 5.50 -2.91 4.61
N CYS A 45 5.57 -3.30 5.88
CA CYS A 45 6.66 -2.95 6.77
C CYS A 45 7.25 -4.19 7.43
N GLU A 46 8.56 -4.21 7.62
CA GLU A 46 9.23 -5.25 8.39
C GLU A 46 9.05 -4.99 9.89
N CYS A 47 8.37 -5.91 10.58
CA CYS A 47 8.14 -5.88 12.02
C CYS A 47 8.79 -7.12 12.65
N ASN A 48 9.93 -6.90 13.32
CA ASN A 48 10.77 -7.94 13.94
C ASN A 48 11.18 -9.07 12.98
N THR A 49 10.33 -10.10 12.85
CA THR A 49 10.56 -11.33 12.08
C THR A 49 9.46 -11.58 11.06
N LYS A 50 8.52 -10.65 10.87
CA LYS A 50 7.39 -10.77 9.95
C LYS A 50 7.22 -9.51 9.12
N ILE A 51 6.63 -9.66 7.94
CA ILE A 51 6.17 -8.54 7.13
C ILE A 51 4.71 -8.30 7.46
N GLU A 52 4.40 -7.09 7.95
CA GLU A 52 3.05 -6.64 8.22
C GLU A 52 2.57 -5.74 7.10
N TYR A 53 1.27 -5.79 6.80
CA TYR A 53 0.65 -4.99 5.76
C TYR A 53 -0.47 -4.15 6.35
N VAL A 54 -0.46 -2.85 6.05
CA VAL A 54 -1.52 -1.91 6.46
C VAL A 54 -2.21 -1.36 5.22
N GLU A 55 -3.53 -1.51 5.15
CA GLU A 55 -4.35 -0.94 4.07
C GLU A 55 -4.69 0.52 4.40
N PHE A 56 -4.44 1.42 3.44
CA PHE A 56 -4.90 2.79 3.51
C PHE A 56 -5.91 3.06 2.40
N ALA A 57 -7.06 3.59 2.78
CA ALA A 57 -8.12 3.97 1.86
C ALA A 57 -8.57 5.41 2.12
N ARG A 58 -8.98 6.09 1.05
CA ARG A 58 -9.63 7.40 1.16
C ARG A 58 -11.08 7.19 1.62
N VAL A 59 -11.41 7.71 2.79
CA VAL A 59 -12.80 7.80 3.28
C VAL A 59 -13.34 9.19 2.95
N LYS A 60 -14.50 9.27 2.30
CA LYS A 60 -15.29 10.51 2.24
C LYS A 60 -16.18 10.52 3.48
N LEU A 61 -16.05 11.56 4.28
CA LEU A 61 -16.99 11.89 5.35
C LEU A 61 -18.15 12.70 4.76
#